data_AF-A0AAU2WEM6-F1
#
_entry.id   AF-A0AAU2WEM6-F1
#
_cell.length_a   1.000
_cell.length_b   1.000
_cell.length_c   1.000
_cell.angle_alpha   90.00
_cell.angle_beta   90.00
_cell.angle_gamma   90.00
#
_symmetry.space_group_name_H-M   'P 1'
#
loop_
_entity.id
_entity.type
_entity.pdbx_description
1 polymer ?
#
loop_
_entity_poly.entity_id
_entity_poly.type
_entity_poly.pdbx_seq_one_letter_code
_entity_poly.pdbx_strand_id
1 'polypeptide(L)'
;MATENAAVNFSELVNKNKQTLARLKESPRLLLHRRDGEDLVLTTAARAEQDQTVVSAATRMLAAMARREPGSMELLLDVLPDAFPWVRFLPEPDVHAFAVELVDTMRAADSVGNSASVALMLVAWQHTAEAYSDPELLEALTREHDEDYGTAPDPRGRA
;
A
#
# COMPACT_ATOMS: atom_id res chain seq x y z
N MET A 1 17.03 6.23 0.84
CA MET A 1 17.18 7.03 -0.38
C MET A 1 16.53 6.25 -1.52
N ALA A 2 15.37 6.68 -2.00
CA ALA A 2 14.77 6.07 -3.18
C ALA A 2 15.71 6.29 -4.36
N THR A 3 16.12 5.21 -5.03
CA THR A 3 16.82 5.30 -6.30
C THR A 3 15.88 6.00 -7.26
N GLU A 4 16.14 7.26 -7.63
CA GLU A 4 15.34 7.96 -8.62
C GLU A 4 15.38 7.14 -9.92
N ASN A 5 14.23 6.62 -10.32
CA ASN A 5 14.10 5.94 -11.60
C ASN A 5 14.30 6.99 -12.71
N ALA A 6 15.15 6.69 -13.69
CA ALA A 6 15.26 7.57 -14.86
C ALA A 6 13.90 7.58 -15.60
N ALA A 7 13.31 8.77 -15.71
CA ALA A 7 12.00 8.99 -16.29
C ALA A 7 12.09 9.24 -17.80
N VAL A 8 11.25 8.57 -18.58
CA VAL A 8 11.16 8.71 -20.04
C VAL A 8 9.71 8.61 -20.50
N ASN A 9 9.39 9.18 -21.66
CA ASN A 9 8.05 9.03 -22.23
C ASN A 9 7.89 7.62 -22.83
N PHE A 10 6.70 7.05 -22.72
CA PHE A 10 6.39 5.76 -23.37
C PHE A 10 6.60 5.79 -24.89
N SER A 11 6.32 6.93 -25.54
CA SER A 11 6.60 7.13 -26.96
C SER A 11 8.09 7.00 -27.31
N GLU A 12 8.99 7.29 -26.38
CA GLU A 12 10.44 7.10 -26.57
C GLU A 12 10.80 5.62 -26.55
N LEU A 13 10.16 4.80 -25.71
CA LEU A 13 10.33 3.34 -25.75
C LEU A 13 9.87 2.77 -27.11
N VAL A 14 8.74 3.25 -27.64
CA VAL A 14 8.21 2.79 -28.93
C VAL A 14 9.12 3.20 -30.09
N ASN A 15 9.53 4.47 -30.12
CA ASN A 15 10.28 5.04 -31.25
C ASN A 15 11.79 4.75 -31.20
N LYS A 16 12.36 4.57 -30.00
CA LYS A 16 13.80 4.42 -29.76
C LYS A 16 14.13 3.22 -28.87
N ASN A 17 13.41 2.11 -29.05
CA ASN A 17 13.47 0.90 -28.20
C ASN A 17 14.89 0.47 -27.76
N LYS A 18 15.84 0.30 -28.67
CA LYS A 18 17.21 -0.15 -28.36
C LYS A 18 17.95 0.85 -27.46
N GLN A 19 17.77 2.15 -27.70
CA GLN A 19 18.40 3.20 -26.90
C GLN A 19 17.76 3.28 -25.52
N THR A 20 16.43 3.22 -25.45
CA THR A 20 15.69 3.23 -24.17
C THR A 20 16.02 2.01 -23.32
N LEU A 21 16.07 0.81 -23.91
CA LEU A 21 16.45 -0.42 -23.21
C LEU A 21 17.92 -0.42 -22.76
N ALA A 22 18.82 0.21 -23.51
CA ALA A 22 20.22 0.33 -23.11
C ALA A 22 20.40 1.11 -21.79
N ARG A 23 19.49 2.04 -21.48
CA ARG A 23 19.50 2.80 -20.22
C ARG A 23 19.30 1.91 -18.99
N LEU A 24 18.74 0.70 -19.14
CA LEU A 24 18.64 -0.28 -18.04
C LEU A 24 20.00 -0.75 -17.51
N LYS A 25 21.09 -0.51 -18.24
CA LYS A 25 22.47 -0.77 -17.78
C LYS A 25 22.95 0.26 -16.77
N GLU A 26 22.44 1.49 -16.86
CA GLU A 26 22.85 2.63 -16.03
C GLU A 26 21.84 2.89 -14.91
N SER A 27 20.56 2.62 -15.16
CA SER A 27 19.47 2.75 -14.20
C SER A 27 18.70 1.43 -14.11
N PRO A 28 18.61 0.79 -12.94
CA PRO A 28 18.01 -0.54 -12.81
C PRO A 28 16.51 -0.57 -13.13
N ARG A 29 15.85 0.59 -13.13
CA ARG A 29 14.44 0.79 -13.39
C ARG A 29 14.25 2.09 -14.17
N LEU A 30 13.31 2.08 -15.11
CA LEU A 30 12.89 3.28 -15.84
C LEU A 30 11.40 3.54 -15.56
N LEU A 31 11.05 4.80 -15.27
CA LEU A 31 9.65 5.22 -15.20
C LEU A 31 9.21 5.65 -16.61
N LEU A 32 8.17 5.01 -17.13
CA LEU A 32 7.59 5.28 -18.43
C LEU A 32 6.32 6.11 -18.26
N HIS A 33 6.39 7.38 -18.62
CA HIS A 33 5.22 8.25 -18.59
C HIS A 33 4.28 7.93 -19.74
N ARG A 34 3.00 7.69 -19.42
CA ARG A 34 1.96 7.41 -20.42
C ARG A 34 1.03 8.60 -20.55
N ARG A 35 0.65 8.89 -21.81
CA ARG A 35 -0.25 10.02 -22.12
C ARG A 35 -1.67 9.76 -21.63
N ASP A 36 -2.13 8.52 -21.82
CA ASP A 36 -3.54 8.14 -21.66
C ASP A 36 -3.70 6.98 -20.66
N GLY A 37 -2.90 6.96 -19.59
CA GLY A 37 -3.00 5.95 -18.54
C GLY A 37 -1.91 6.04 -17.49
N GLU A 38 -1.94 5.13 -16.52
CA GLU A 38 -0.95 5.06 -15.45
C GLU A 38 0.45 4.81 -15.99
N ASP A 39 1.42 5.43 -15.33
CA ASP A 39 2.84 5.24 -15.61
C ASP A 39 3.26 3.78 -15.39
N LEU A 40 4.21 3.33 -16.20
CA LEU A 40 4.74 1.96 -16.10
C LEU A 40 6.17 2.01 -15.57
N VAL A 41 6.59 0.96 -14.86
CA VAL A 41 7.99 0.76 -14.52
C VAL A 41 8.56 -0.33 -15.41
N LEU A 42 9.63 -0.01 -16.15
CA LEU A 42 10.38 -1.00 -16.93
C LEU A 42 11.61 -1.46 -16.13
N THR A 43 11.72 -2.77 -15.94
CA THR A 43 12.84 -3.43 -15.27
C THR A 43 13.08 -4.80 -15.91
N THR A 44 14.19 -5.46 -15.59
CA THR A 44 14.38 -6.86 -15.99
C THR A 44 13.48 -7.78 -15.18
N ALA A 45 13.01 -8.87 -15.80
CA ALA A 45 12.18 -9.87 -15.10
C ALA A 45 12.92 -10.47 -13.89
N ALA A 46 14.19 -10.83 -14.05
CA ALA A 46 15.03 -11.33 -12.96
C ALA A 46 15.10 -10.35 -11.79
N ARG A 47 15.13 -9.03 -12.06
CA ARG A 47 15.14 -8.04 -10.99
C ARG A 47 13.79 -7.92 -10.29
N ALA A 48 12.70 -7.95 -11.06
CA ALA A 48 11.35 -7.97 -10.47
C ALA A 48 11.16 -9.18 -9.55
N GLU A 49 11.60 -10.37 -9.97
CA GLU A 49 11.58 -11.59 -9.16
C GLU A 49 12.46 -11.49 -7.92
N GLN A 50 13.66 -10.91 -8.03
CA GLN A 50 14.55 -10.66 -6.89
C GLN A 50 13.91 -9.72 -5.87
N ASP A 51 13.35 -8.59 -6.31
CA ASP A 51 12.70 -7.62 -5.43
C ASP A 51 11.48 -8.28 -4.73
N GLN A 52 10.69 -9.09 -5.44
CA GLN A 52 9.60 -9.86 -4.85
C GLN A 52 10.10 -10.89 -3.82
N THR A 53 11.21 -11.59 -4.11
CA THR A 53 11.80 -12.58 -3.20
C THR A 53 12.26 -11.93 -1.89
N VAL A 54 12.87 -10.74 -1.96
CA VAL A 54 13.30 -9.99 -0.77
C VAL A 54 12.10 -9.59 0.08
N VAL A 55 11.05 -9.04 -0.53
CA VAL A 55 9.81 -8.66 0.18
C VAL A 55 9.14 -9.88 0.82
N SER A 56 9.11 -11.00 0.10
CA SER A 56 8.57 -12.27 0.61
C SER A 56 9.34 -12.78 1.82
N ALA A 57 10.68 -12.77 1.75
CA ALA A 57 11.53 -13.18 2.86
C ALA A 57 11.30 -12.29 4.10
N ALA A 58 11.28 -10.96 3.93
CA ALA A 58 11.01 -10.02 5.02
C ALA A 58 9.63 -10.24 5.64
N THR A 59 8.60 -10.44 4.82
CA THR A 59 7.22 -10.71 5.27
C THR A 59 7.15 -11.99 6.10
N ARG A 60 7.82 -13.06 5.64
CA ARG A 60 7.88 -14.33 6.37
C ARG A 60 8.61 -14.20 7.70
N MET A 61 9.70 -13.43 7.75
CA MET A 61 10.42 -13.14 9.00
C MET A 61 9.54 -12.36 9.98
N LEU A 62 8.88 -11.29 9.53
CA LEU A 62 7.95 -10.51 10.36
C LEU A 62 6.83 -11.38 10.91
N ALA A 63 6.17 -12.14 10.05
CA ALA A 63 5.08 -13.03 10.44
C ALA A 63 5.55 -14.14 11.40
N ALA A 64 6.79 -14.61 11.28
CA ALA A 64 7.36 -15.59 12.20
C ALA A 64 7.67 -14.97 13.58
N MET A 65 8.19 -13.74 13.62
CA MET A 65 8.44 -13.00 14.87
C MET A 65 7.14 -12.68 15.60
N ALA A 66 6.12 -12.22 14.88
CA ALA A 66 4.80 -11.89 15.45
C ALA A 66 4.12 -13.08 16.15
N ARG A 67 4.44 -14.32 15.77
CA ARG A 67 3.82 -15.55 16.32
C ARG A 67 4.65 -16.27 17.39
N ARG A 68 5.92 -15.95 17.55
CA ARG A 68 6.86 -16.79 18.33
C ARG A 68 7.00 -16.41 19.80
N GLU A 69 6.91 -15.14 20.15
CA GLU A 69 7.20 -14.70 21.52
C GLU A 69 5.96 -14.09 22.19
N PRO A 70 5.67 -14.45 23.45
CA PRO A 70 4.82 -13.63 24.30
C PRO A 70 5.36 -12.19 24.32
N GLY A 71 4.52 -11.20 24.04
CA GLY A 71 4.93 -9.79 23.94
C GLY A 71 5.42 -9.33 22.56
N SER A 72 5.48 -10.20 21.53
CA SER A 72 5.79 -9.76 20.16
C SER A 72 4.83 -8.70 19.62
N MET A 73 3.55 -8.76 20.04
CA MET A 73 2.55 -7.77 19.65
C MET A 73 2.83 -6.42 20.32
N GLU A 74 3.23 -6.41 21.59
CA GLU A 74 3.57 -5.18 22.32
C GLU A 74 4.76 -4.48 21.66
N LEU A 75 5.81 -5.23 21.30
CA LEU A 75 6.94 -4.70 20.56
C LEU A 75 6.54 -4.15 19.18
N LEU A 76 5.58 -4.79 18.51
CA LEU A 76 5.05 -4.27 17.24
C LEU A 76 4.33 -2.94 17.45
N LEU A 77 3.46 -2.86 18.46
CA LEU A 77 2.73 -1.65 18.82
C LEU A 77 3.66 -0.49 19.16
N ASP A 78 4.80 -0.77 19.80
CA ASP A 78 5.81 0.24 20.12
C ASP A 78 6.49 0.83 18.88
N VAL A 79 6.70 0.04 17.83
CA VAL A 79 7.39 0.50 16.60
C VAL A 79 6.46 1.07 15.54
N LEU A 80 5.16 0.76 15.59
CA LEU A 80 4.20 1.23 14.59
C LEU A 80 4.14 2.77 14.47
N PRO A 81 4.14 3.56 15.56
CA PRO A 81 4.12 5.03 15.45
C PRO A 81 5.36 5.63 14.77
N ASP A 82 6.50 4.94 14.80
CA ASP A 82 7.72 5.39 14.14
C ASP A 82 7.70 5.08 12.64
N ALA A 83 7.13 3.93 12.26
CA ALA A 83 6.97 3.53 10.86
C ALA A 83 5.78 4.25 10.18
N PHE A 84 4.70 4.47 10.92
CA PHE A 84 3.43 5.02 10.46
C PHE A 84 2.95 6.11 11.45
N PRO A 85 3.43 7.36 11.33
CA PRO A 85 3.14 8.41 12.31
C PRO A 85 1.65 8.72 12.52
N TRP A 86 0.81 8.49 11.50
CA TRP A 86 -0.65 8.68 11.56
C TRP A 86 -1.33 7.73 12.56
N VAL A 87 -0.70 6.62 12.95
CA VAL A 87 -1.23 5.67 13.96
C VAL A 87 -1.50 6.36 15.30
N ARG A 88 -0.80 7.47 15.61
CA ARG A 88 -1.01 8.24 16.85
C ARG A 88 -2.41 8.86 16.98
N PHE A 89 -3.17 8.97 15.89
CA PHE A 89 -4.54 9.46 15.92
C PHE A 89 -5.58 8.36 16.18
N LEU A 90 -5.20 7.08 16.09
CA LEU A 90 -6.11 5.98 16.33
C LEU A 90 -6.34 5.76 17.84
N PRO A 91 -7.57 5.40 18.26
CA PRO A 91 -7.80 4.84 19.58
C PRO A 91 -6.98 3.58 19.81
N GLU A 92 -6.59 3.31 21.06
CA GLU A 92 -5.83 2.11 21.44
C GLU A 92 -6.37 0.79 20.86
N PRO A 93 -7.68 0.45 20.93
CA PRO A 93 -8.18 -0.79 20.34
C PRO A 93 -7.99 -0.85 18.82
N ASP A 94 -8.03 0.29 18.13
CA ASP A 94 -7.87 0.38 16.68
C ASP A 94 -6.41 0.25 16.27
N VAL A 95 -5.46 0.71 17.10
CA VAL A 95 -4.02 0.42 16.89
C VAL A 95 -3.75 -1.08 16.96
N HIS A 96 -4.37 -1.78 17.91
CA HIS A 96 -4.26 -3.24 18.03
C HIS A 96 -4.88 -3.95 16.82
N ALA A 97 -6.06 -3.51 16.38
CA ALA A 97 -6.72 -4.06 15.18
C ALA A 97 -5.85 -3.88 13.93
N PHE A 98 -5.29 -2.68 13.74
CA PHE A 98 -4.37 -2.38 12.64
C PHE A 98 -3.13 -3.29 12.66
N ALA A 99 -2.51 -3.49 13.82
CA ALA A 99 -1.31 -4.32 13.96
C ALA A 99 -1.57 -5.79 13.55
N VAL A 100 -2.70 -6.35 13.98
CA VAL A 100 -3.13 -7.71 13.60
C VAL A 100 -3.39 -7.78 12.11
N GLU A 101 -4.19 -6.87 11.57
CA GLU A 101 -4.56 -6.85 10.15
C GLU A 101 -3.34 -6.67 9.24
N LEU A 102 -2.37 -5.85 9.65
CA LEU A 102 -1.14 -5.62 8.90
C LEU A 102 -0.37 -6.93 8.68
N VAL A 103 -0.14 -7.70 9.74
CA VAL A 103 0.60 -8.97 9.66
C VAL A 103 -0.16 -10.01 8.84
N ASP A 104 -1.47 -10.11 9.04
CA ASP A 104 -2.30 -11.08 8.35
C ASP A 104 -2.44 -10.77 6.84
N THR A 105 -2.70 -9.50 6.50
CA THR A 105 -2.81 -9.06 5.11
C THR A 105 -1.48 -9.17 4.38
N MET A 106 -0.34 -8.84 5.02
CA MET A 106 0.97 -9.03 4.40
C MET A 106 1.23 -10.51 4.08
N ARG A 107 0.91 -11.41 5.01
CA ARG A 107 1.09 -12.86 4.79
C ARG A 107 0.16 -13.38 3.69
N ALA A 108 -1.11 -12.97 3.68
CA ALA A 108 -2.07 -13.36 2.67
C ALA A 108 -1.64 -12.86 1.28
N ALA A 109 -1.27 -11.58 1.19
CA ALA A 109 -0.76 -10.95 -0.02
C ALA A 109 0.49 -11.66 -0.58
N ASP A 110 1.46 -12.00 0.27
CA ASP A 110 2.65 -12.75 -0.14
C ASP A 110 2.30 -14.11 -0.75
N SER A 111 1.32 -14.81 -0.16
CA SER A 111 0.92 -16.16 -0.60
C SER A 111 0.32 -16.20 -2.01
N VAL A 112 -0.27 -15.10 -2.47
CA VAL A 112 -0.91 -14.98 -3.79
C VAL A 112 -0.24 -13.96 -4.70
N GLY A 113 0.87 -13.33 -4.26
CA GLY A 113 1.57 -12.30 -5.03
C GLY A 113 0.78 -11.00 -5.24
N ASN A 114 -0.18 -10.67 -4.35
CA ASN A 114 -1.03 -9.49 -4.49
C ASN A 114 -0.67 -8.40 -3.46
N SER A 115 0.34 -7.60 -3.76
CA SER A 115 0.76 -6.48 -2.91
C SER A 115 -0.24 -5.33 -2.85
N ALA A 116 -1.18 -5.23 -3.80
CA ALA A 116 -2.18 -4.16 -3.83
C ALA A 116 -3.11 -4.21 -2.61
N SER A 117 -3.42 -5.40 -2.09
CA SER A 117 -4.22 -5.55 -0.88
C SER A 117 -3.58 -4.89 0.35
N VAL A 118 -2.26 -5.00 0.50
CA VAL A 118 -1.53 -4.34 1.61
C VAL A 118 -1.57 -2.83 1.46
N ALA A 119 -1.35 -2.32 0.25
CA ALA A 119 -1.39 -0.89 -0.03
C ALA A 119 -2.77 -0.30 0.26
N LEU A 120 -3.84 -0.98 -0.18
CA LEU A 120 -5.21 -0.56 0.07
C LEU A 120 -5.54 -0.50 1.56
N MET A 121 -5.17 -1.55 2.31
CA MET A 121 -5.37 -1.60 3.76
C MET A 121 -4.64 -0.45 4.48
N LEU A 122 -3.38 -0.17 4.11
CA LEU A 122 -2.62 0.94 4.70
C LEU A 122 -3.31 2.29 4.45
N VAL A 123 -3.80 2.53 3.24
CA VAL A 123 -4.54 3.75 2.89
C VAL A 123 -5.85 3.83 3.67
N ALA A 124 -6.59 2.73 3.79
CA ALA A 124 -7.83 2.69 4.54
C ALA A 124 -7.62 3.04 6.02
N TRP A 125 -6.61 2.45 6.67
CA TRP A 125 -6.27 2.78 8.06
C TRP A 125 -5.76 4.19 8.25
N GLN A 126 -5.02 4.73 7.27
CA GLN A 126 -4.64 6.14 7.28
C GLN A 126 -5.88 7.05 7.23
N HIS A 127 -6.87 6.75 6.39
CA HIS A 127 -8.12 7.52 6.35
C HIS A 127 -8.94 7.41 7.64
N THR A 128 -8.93 6.24 8.29
CA THR A 128 -9.52 6.09 9.64
C THR A 128 -8.82 7.00 10.64
N ALA A 129 -7.48 7.05 10.62
CA ALA A 129 -6.71 7.95 11.47
C ALA A 129 -6.97 9.43 11.16
N GLU A 130 -7.12 9.79 9.88
CA GLU A 130 -7.52 11.14 9.46
C GLU A 130 -8.89 11.52 10.03
N ALA A 131 -9.87 10.60 9.99
CA ALA A 131 -11.18 10.81 10.59
C ALA A 131 -11.10 11.04 12.10
N TYR A 132 -10.30 10.26 12.84
CA TYR A 132 -10.11 10.47 14.28
C TYR A 132 -9.32 11.76 14.61
N SER A 133 -8.49 12.24 13.69
CA SER A 133 -7.71 13.48 13.89
C SER A 133 -8.55 14.75 13.77
N ASP A 134 -9.73 14.66 13.14
CA ASP A 134 -10.65 15.77 12.91
C ASP A 134 -11.97 15.54 13.68
N PRO A 135 -12.18 16.23 14.81
CA PRO A 135 -13.39 16.05 15.63
C PRO A 135 -14.70 16.37 14.88
N GLU A 136 -14.71 17.35 13.97
CA GLU A 136 -15.91 17.72 13.22
C GLU A 136 -16.27 16.63 12.20
N LEU A 137 -15.25 16.09 11.52
CA LEU A 137 -15.41 14.94 10.62
C LEU A 137 -15.85 13.69 11.38
N LEU A 138 -15.23 13.41 12.53
CA LEU A 138 -15.59 12.27 13.37
C LEU A 138 -17.05 12.35 13.83
N GLU A 139 -17.49 13.51 14.30
CA GLU A 139 -18.89 13.74 14.69
C GLU A 139 -19.83 13.54 13.50
N ALA A 140 -19.50 14.11 12.33
CA ALA A 140 -20.31 13.95 11.13
C ALA A 140 -20.44 12.49 10.66
N LEU A 141 -19.37 11.69 10.81
CA LEU A 141 -19.34 10.28 10.44
C LEU A 141 -20.03 9.36 11.46
N THR A 142 -19.99 9.71 12.75
CA THR A 142 -20.46 8.83 13.84
C THR A 142 -21.84 9.19 14.38
N ARG A 143 -22.37 10.39 14.08
CA ARG A 143 -23.73 10.77 14.47
C ARG A 143 -24.76 9.79 13.92
N GLU A 144 -25.83 9.59 14.67
CA GLU A 144 -26.99 8.86 14.15
C GLU A 144 -27.58 9.63 12.96
N HIS A 145 -27.85 8.90 11.88
CA HIS A 145 -28.57 9.41 10.72
C HIS A 145 -29.95 8.78 10.74
N ASP A 146 -30.96 9.52 11.20
CA ASP A 146 -32.34 9.03 11.31
C ASP A 146 -33.03 8.80 9.96
N GLU A 147 -32.48 9.39 8.89
CA GLU A 147 -33.02 9.28 7.54
C GLU A 147 -32.34 8.12 6.78
N ASP A 148 -33.09 7.06 6.49
CA ASP A 148 -32.77 6.12 5.41
C ASP A 148 -32.87 6.93 4.12
N TYR A 149 -31.75 7.50 3.64
CA TYR A 149 -31.62 8.50 2.56
C TYR A 149 -32.10 8.01 1.17
N GLY A 150 -33.12 7.16 1.14
CA GLY A 150 -33.69 6.51 -0.02
C GLY A 150 -32.88 5.31 -0.47
N THR A 151 -33.47 4.52 -1.35
CA THR A 151 -32.77 3.42 -2.00
C THR A 151 -31.62 3.95 -2.84
N ALA A 152 -30.40 3.47 -2.59
CA ALA A 152 -29.24 3.80 -3.40
C ALA A 152 -29.52 3.40 -4.87
N PRO A 153 -29.38 4.33 -5.83
CA PRO A 153 -29.64 4.02 -7.24
C PRO A 153 -28.69 2.92 -7.72
N ASP A 154 -29.20 2.01 -8.55
CA ASP A 154 -28.38 0.95 -9.13
C ASP A 154 -27.22 1.58 -9.91
N PRO A 155 -25.95 1.30 -9.55
CA PRO A 155 -24.79 1.86 -10.25
C PRO A 155 -24.72 1.44 -11.73
N ARG A 156 -25.54 0.48 -12.16
CA ARG A 156 -25.67 0.01 -13.55
C ARG A 156 -26.98 0.44 -14.23
N GLY A 157 -27.86 1.15 -13.52
CA GLY A 157 -29.15 1.62 -14.03
C GLY A 157 -28.99 2.84 -14.96
N ARG A 158 -29.37 2.70 -16.24
CA ARG A 158 -29.62 3.84 -17.12
C ARG A 158 -30.89 4.57 -16.66
N ALA A 159 -30.82 5.90 -16.61
CA ALA A 159 -31.96 6.80 -16.46
C ALA A 159 -33.06 6.55 -17.50
#